data_AF-A0A1T5JGI5-F1
#
_entry.id   AF-A0A1T5JGI5-F1
#
_cell.length_a   1.000
_cell.length_b   1.000
_cell.length_c   1.000
_cell.angle_alpha   90.00
_cell.angle_beta   90.00
_cell.angle_gamma   90.00
#
_symmetry.space_group_name_H-M   'P 1'
#
loop_
_entity.id
_entity.type
_entity.pdbx_description
1 polymer ?
#
loop_
_entity_poly.entity_id
_entity_poly.type
_entity_poly.pdbx_seq_one_letter_code
_entity_poly.pdbx_strand_id
1 'polypeptide(L)'
;MQLYQVYIREIEFNKNYRGEVYMTKEINLDVNIIKKNKIPVLVKSSEWKKLFDKSMTKTMRKLADKLEDLVNEEKEIIKQLKKAKKEKKKLMNKVLKLSDEANSNNSSSALIELENTKNRILEVNDELDELRFRLEMLPKEIHDTNYELLKETIVISYEDITQGKKKINYLDKEIEAIRKSLGEMWEEKFSKEKRINELYLYLHGTLGHEETDKMDRRFL
;
A
#
# COMPACT_ATOMS: atom_id res chain seq x y z
N MET A 1 -17.35 4.07 35.54
CA MET A 1 -16.90 2.66 35.70
C MET A 1 -17.00 1.87 34.39
N GLN A 2 -18.09 1.98 33.61
CA GLN A 2 -18.27 1.25 32.33
C GLN A 2 -17.29 1.65 31.20
N LEU A 3 -16.99 2.94 31.01
CA LEU A 3 -16.00 3.40 30.02
C LEU A 3 -14.59 2.84 30.25
N TYR A 4 -14.20 2.66 31.52
CA TYR A 4 -12.92 2.08 31.90
C TYR A 4 -12.86 0.57 31.59
N GLN A 5 -13.99 -0.14 31.70
CA GLN A 5 -14.07 -1.54 31.31
C GLN A 5 -14.07 -1.73 29.78
N VAL A 6 -14.68 -0.83 29.01
CA VAL A 6 -14.60 -0.86 27.54
C VAL A 6 -13.15 -0.67 27.07
N TYR A 7 -12.44 0.31 27.66
CA TYR A 7 -11.04 0.58 27.34
C TYR A 7 -10.12 -0.60 27.72
N ILE A 8 -10.34 -1.24 28.88
CA ILE A 8 -9.57 -2.43 29.28
C ILE A 8 -9.84 -3.62 28.36
N ARG A 9 -11.09 -3.86 27.96
CA ARG A 9 -11.44 -4.94 27.00
C ARG A 9 -10.82 -4.71 25.61
N GLU A 10 -10.72 -3.46 25.18
CA GLU A 10 -10.04 -3.10 23.93
C GLU A 10 -8.52 -3.35 24.01
N ILE A 11 -7.89 -3.05 25.14
CA ILE A 11 -6.47 -3.36 25.40
C ILE A 11 -6.22 -4.87 25.48
N GLU A 12 -7.09 -5.62 26.14
CA GLU A 12 -6.99 -7.09 26.24
C GLU A 12 -7.18 -7.77 24.89
N PHE A 13 -8.14 -7.30 24.08
CA PHE A 13 -8.31 -7.73 22.68
C PHE A 13 -7.03 -7.45 21.87
N ASN A 14 -6.47 -6.25 21.96
CA ASN A 14 -5.26 -5.87 21.21
C ASN A 14 -4.00 -6.62 21.68
N LYS A 15 -3.88 -6.98 22.97
CA LYS A 15 -2.79 -7.81 23.50
C LYS A 15 -2.86 -9.25 23.02
N ASN A 16 -4.04 -9.88 23.03
CA ASN A 16 -4.21 -11.25 22.56
C ASN A 16 -4.10 -11.38 21.03
N TYR A 17 -4.40 -10.34 20.26
CA TYR A 17 -4.32 -10.36 18.78
C TYR A 17 -2.93 -10.09 18.21
N ARG A 18 -2.03 -9.42 18.94
CA ARG A 18 -0.62 -9.24 18.50
C ARG A 18 0.23 -10.51 18.66
N GLY A 19 -0.27 -11.54 19.33
CA GLY A 19 0.51 -12.71 19.76
C GLY A 19 0.49 -13.89 18.80
N GLU A 20 -0.63 -14.22 18.16
CA GLU A 20 -0.75 -15.54 17.50
C GLU A 20 -1.72 -15.47 16.33
N VAL A 21 -1.20 -15.43 15.10
CA VAL A 21 -1.51 -16.34 13.98
C VAL A 21 -0.47 -16.04 12.88
N TYR A 22 0.67 -16.72 12.90
CA TYR A 22 1.43 -16.88 11.67
C TYR A 22 0.66 -17.87 10.81
N MET A 23 -0.15 -17.38 9.86
CA MET A 23 -0.71 -18.23 8.81
C MET A 23 0.44 -18.64 7.88
N THR A 24 1.17 -19.67 8.26
CA THR A 24 2.11 -20.40 7.39
C THR A 24 1.32 -21.30 6.41
N LYS A 25 0.29 -20.77 5.77
CA LYS A 25 -0.27 -21.43 4.60
C LYS A 25 0.57 -21.02 3.41
N GLU A 26 1.40 -21.95 2.92
CA GLU A 26 2.01 -21.83 1.60
C GLU A 26 0.92 -21.48 0.59
N ILE A 27 0.89 -20.23 0.14
CA ILE A 27 -0.03 -19.83 -0.91
C ILE A 27 0.54 -20.38 -2.22
N ASN A 28 0.10 -21.59 -2.57
CA ASN A 28 0.39 -22.18 -3.87
C ASN A 28 -0.52 -21.51 -4.90
N LEU A 29 -0.07 -20.36 -5.40
CA LEU A 29 -0.73 -19.70 -6.51
C LEU A 29 -0.37 -20.46 -7.79
N ASP A 30 -1.40 -20.87 -8.54
CA ASP A 30 -1.19 -21.43 -9.86
C ASP A 30 -0.60 -20.35 -10.79
N VAL A 31 0.70 -20.49 -11.02
CA VAL A 31 1.52 -19.61 -11.85
C VAL A 31 0.91 -19.47 -13.26
N ASN A 32 0.23 -20.50 -13.76
CA ASN A 32 -0.37 -20.48 -15.10
C ASN A 32 -1.61 -19.59 -15.17
N ILE A 33 -2.42 -19.55 -14.11
CA ILE A 33 -3.61 -18.68 -14.02
C ILE A 33 -3.18 -17.22 -13.90
N ILE A 34 -2.15 -16.96 -13.09
CA ILE A 34 -1.58 -15.62 -12.89
C ILE A 34 -0.95 -15.09 -14.18
N LYS A 35 -0.14 -15.91 -14.89
CA LYS A 35 0.46 -15.52 -16.18
C LYS A 35 -0.59 -15.20 -17.25
N LYS A 36 -1.73 -15.89 -17.24
CA LYS A 36 -2.82 -15.67 -18.21
C LYS A 36 -3.52 -14.31 -18.03
N ASN A 37 -3.53 -13.77 -16.81
CA ASN A 37 -4.27 -12.55 -16.46
C ASN A 37 -3.53 -11.23 -16.75
N LYS A 38 -2.32 -11.26 -17.34
CA LYS A 38 -1.52 -10.05 -17.67
C LYS A 38 -1.47 -9.06 -16.49
N ILE A 39 -0.97 -9.52 -15.36
CA ILE A 39 -0.97 -8.74 -14.12
C ILE A 39 -0.17 -7.45 -14.32
N PRO A 40 -0.75 -6.27 -14.01
CA PRO A 40 -0.04 -5.01 -14.12
C PRO A 40 1.15 -4.99 -13.16
N VAL A 41 2.16 -4.20 -13.49
CA VAL A 41 3.28 -3.93 -12.58
C VAL A 41 2.72 -3.20 -11.35
N LEU A 42 2.76 -3.84 -10.19
CA LEU A 42 2.03 -3.41 -8.99
C LEU A 42 2.45 -2.01 -8.52
N VAL A 43 3.75 -1.69 -8.58
CA VAL A 43 4.28 -0.35 -8.24
C VAL A 43 3.83 0.75 -9.21
N LYS A 44 3.23 0.41 -10.35
CA LYS A 44 2.59 1.38 -11.26
C LYS A 44 1.08 1.50 -11.06
N SER A 45 0.45 0.58 -10.32
CA SER A 45 -0.99 0.62 -10.03
C SER A 45 -1.30 1.63 -8.94
N SER A 46 -2.26 2.52 -9.22
CA SER A 46 -2.71 3.54 -8.26
C SER A 46 -3.52 2.91 -7.13
N GLU A 47 -4.24 1.84 -7.44
CA GLU A 47 -5.12 1.09 -6.55
C GLU A 47 -4.29 0.33 -5.53
N TRP A 48 -3.26 -0.39 -6.00
CA TRP A 48 -2.34 -1.09 -5.12
C TRP A 48 -1.63 -0.14 -4.17
N LYS A 49 -1.10 0.99 -4.67
CA LYS A 49 -0.47 2.00 -3.81
C LYS A 49 -1.43 2.50 -2.73
N LYS A 50 -2.66 2.89 -3.08
CA LYS A 50 -3.65 3.37 -2.11
C LYS A 50 -3.93 2.38 -0.98
N LEU A 51 -3.95 1.09 -1.28
CA LEU A 51 -4.24 0.04 -0.31
C LEU A 51 -3.05 -0.28 0.61
N PHE A 52 -1.81 -0.23 0.10
CA PHE A 52 -0.65 -0.78 0.81
C PHE A 52 0.39 0.24 1.27
N ASP A 53 0.33 1.50 0.83
CA ASP A 53 1.36 2.51 1.15
C ASP A 53 1.63 2.65 2.66
N LYS A 54 0.57 2.51 3.47
CA LYS A 54 0.62 2.63 4.94
C LYS A 54 0.69 1.30 5.70
N SER A 55 0.38 0.18 5.05
CA SER A 55 0.27 -1.16 5.68
C SER A 55 1.34 -2.15 5.19
N MET A 56 2.30 -1.70 4.37
CA MET A 56 3.39 -2.54 3.86
C MET A 56 4.24 -3.18 4.95
N THR A 57 4.43 -4.49 4.85
CA THR A 57 5.44 -5.22 5.61
C THR A 57 6.85 -4.85 5.14
N LYS A 58 7.87 -5.18 5.95
CA LYS A 58 9.29 -4.94 5.57
C LYS A 58 9.67 -5.69 4.29
N THR A 59 9.16 -6.91 4.12
CA THR A 59 9.35 -7.77 2.94
C THR A 59 8.68 -7.15 1.71
N MET A 60 7.42 -6.75 1.82
CA MET A 60 6.68 -6.09 0.75
C MET A 60 7.35 -4.79 0.29
N ARG A 61 7.83 -3.97 1.23
CA ARG A 61 8.56 -2.74 0.92
C ARG A 61 9.86 -3.01 0.14
N LYS A 62 10.68 -3.96 0.59
CA LYS A 62 11.91 -4.35 -0.13
C LYS A 62 11.62 -4.82 -1.56
N LEU A 63 10.56 -5.61 -1.75
CA LEU A 63 10.15 -6.09 -3.07
C LEU A 63 9.63 -4.95 -3.95
N ALA A 64 8.87 -4.01 -3.37
CA ALA A 64 8.37 -2.83 -4.06
C ALA A 64 9.50 -1.90 -4.49
N ASP A 65 10.44 -1.59 -3.59
CA ASP A 65 11.61 -0.75 -3.88
C ASP A 65 12.46 -1.38 -4.99
N LYS A 66 12.77 -2.68 -4.88
CA LYS A 66 13.49 -3.42 -5.91
C LYS A 66 12.77 -3.38 -7.27
N LEU A 67 11.45 -3.54 -7.27
CA LEU A 67 10.66 -3.49 -8.50
C LEU A 67 10.65 -2.08 -9.12
N GLU A 68 10.60 -1.04 -8.30
CA GLU A 68 10.69 0.34 -8.74
C GLU A 68 12.08 0.66 -9.33
N ASP A 69 13.15 0.18 -8.71
CA ASP A 69 14.52 0.30 -9.22
C ASP A 69 14.67 -0.37 -10.58
N LEU A 70 14.20 -1.62 -10.75
CA LEU A 70 14.26 -2.33 -12.04
C LEU A 70 13.48 -1.61 -13.15
N VAL A 71 12.31 -1.06 -12.83
CA VAL A 71 11.50 -0.28 -13.77
C VAL A 71 12.19 1.03 -14.15
N ASN A 72 12.87 1.66 -13.21
CA ASN A 72 13.62 2.89 -13.48
C ASN A 72 14.90 2.61 -14.27
N GLU A 73 15.57 1.50 -13.98
CA GLU A 73 16.72 0.99 -14.74
C GLU A 73 16.34 0.75 -16.20
N GLU A 74 15.21 0.08 -16.47
CA GLU A 74 14.69 -0.14 -17.83
C GLU A 74 14.54 1.18 -18.60
N LYS A 75 13.95 2.21 -17.97
CA LYS A 75 13.78 3.53 -18.61
C LYS A 75 15.12 4.19 -18.90
N GLU A 76 16.07 4.12 -17.97
CA GLU A 76 17.37 4.75 -18.12
C GLU A 76 18.20 4.05 -19.21
N ILE A 77 18.19 2.71 -19.26
CA ILE A 77 18.85 1.94 -20.34
C ILE A 77 18.27 2.28 -21.70
N ILE A 78 16.94 2.42 -21.83
CA ILE A 78 16.32 2.85 -23.09
C ILE A 78 16.83 4.23 -23.52
N LYS A 79 17.00 5.15 -22.57
CA LYS A 79 17.53 6.50 -22.84
C LYS A 79 19.02 6.45 -23.21
N GLN A 80 19.82 5.66 -22.53
CA GLN A 80 21.24 5.44 -22.82
C GLN A 80 21.44 4.81 -24.21
N LEU A 81 20.67 3.78 -24.56
CA LEU A 81 20.67 3.17 -25.89
C LEU A 81 20.37 4.19 -27.00
N LYS A 82 19.40 5.09 -26.78
CA LYS A 82 19.09 6.17 -27.75
C LYS A 82 20.27 7.13 -27.88
N LYS A 83 20.94 7.48 -26.78
CA LYS A 83 22.10 8.37 -26.77
C LYS A 83 23.30 7.73 -27.49
N ALA A 84 23.66 6.49 -27.13
CA ALA A 84 24.75 5.74 -27.73
C ALA A 84 24.53 5.50 -29.23
N LYS A 85 23.30 5.16 -29.67
CA LYS A 85 22.98 5.06 -31.11
C LYS A 85 23.18 6.38 -31.85
N LYS A 86 22.83 7.51 -31.23
CA LYS A 86 23.04 8.85 -31.82
C LYS A 86 24.53 9.20 -31.89
N GLU A 87 25.30 8.86 -30.86
CA GLU A 87 26.75 9.03 -30.83
C GLU A 87 27.43 8.19 -31.91
N LYS A 88 27.12 6.89 -32.00
CA LYS A 88 27.61 5.99 -33.05
C LYS A 88 27.35 6.55 -34.44
N LYS A 89 26.15 7.07 -34.70
CA LYS A 89 25.81 7.71 -36.00
C LYS A 89 26.68 8.95 -36.28
N LYS A 90 26.95 9.78 -35.28
CA LYS A 90 27.83 10.95 -35.42
C LYS A 90 29.27 10.53 -35.73
N LEU A 91 29.79 9.54 -35.01
CA LEU A 91 31.14 9.01 -35.22
C LEU A 91 31.26 8.38 -36.60
N MET A 92 30.27 7.61 -37.05
CA MET A 92 30.25 7.02 -38.40
C MET A 92 30.30 8.09 -39.49
N ASN A 93 29.51 9.17 -39.35
CA ASN A 93 29.56 10.30 -40.28
C ASN A 93 30.92 11.02 -40.24
N LYS A 94 31.57 11.08 -39.08
CA LYS A 94 32.91 11.65 -38.93
C LYS A 94 33.97 10.80 -39.63
N VAL A 95 33.90 9.47 -39.52
CA VAL A 95 34.80 8.55 -40.24
C VAL A 95 34.67 8.73 -41.75
N LEU A 96 33.45 8.83 -42.30
CA LEU A 96 33.25 9.06 -43.73
C LEU A 96 33.96 10.34 -44.21
N LYS A 97 33.76 11.45 -43.49
CA LYS A 97 34.42 12.73 -43.81
C LYS A 97 35.94 12.66 -43.71
N LEU A 98 36.47 12.10 -42.61
CA LEU A 98 37.90 11.95 -42.41
C LEU A 98 38.54 11.02 -43.43
N SER A 99 37.81 9.99 -43.89
CA SER A 99 38.28 9.07 -44.92
C SER A 99 38.38 9.75 -46.28
N ASP A 100 37.42 10.61 -46.63
CA ASP A 100 37.46 11.42 -47.85
C ASP A 100 38.61 12.44 -47.81
N GLU A 101 38.84 13.07 -46.66
CA GLU A 101 39.93 14.04 -46.45
C GLU A 101 41.32 13.40 -46.44
N ALA A 102 41.47 12.23 -45.79
CA ALA A 102 42.73 11.49 -45.74
C ALA A 102 43.17 11.00 -47.13
N ASN A 103 42.22 10.51 -47.95
CA ASN A 103 42.49 10.10 -49.33
C ASN A 103 42.81 11.28 -50.26
N SER A 104 42.23 12.46 -50.01
CA SER A 104 42.39 13.63 -50.90
C SER A 104 43.64 14.46 -50.58
N ASN A 105 44.03 14.56 -49.31
CA ASN A 105 45.10 15.47 -48.86
C ASN A 105 46.34 14.77 -48.26
N ASN A 106 46.37 13.43 -48.21
CA ASN A 106 47.50 12.63 -47.71
C ASN A 106 48.03 13.10 -46.32
N SER A 107 47.11 13.59 -45.48
CA SER A 107 47.45 14.20 -44.19
C SER A 107 47.61 13.14 -43.10
N SER A 108 48.82 13.03 -42.54
CA SER A 108 49.12 12.10 -41.45
C SER A 108 48.27 12.35 -40.19
N SER A 109 47.81 13.59 -39.96
CA SER A 109 46.92 13.90 -38.82
C SER A 109 45.51 13.36 -39.01
N ALA A 110 44.99 13.36 -40.25
CA ALA A 110 43.67 12.82 -40.57
C ALA A 110 43.61 11.30 -40.38
N LEU A 111 44.72 10.59 -40.66
CA LEU A 111 44.83 9.14 -40.41
C LEU A 111 44.76 8.80 -38.91
N ILE A 112 45.47 9.54 -38.06
CA ILE A 112 45.45 9.35 -36.61
C ILE A 112 44.04 9.63 -36.05
N GLU A 113 43.40 10.70 -36.50
CA GLU A 113 42.04 11.04 -36.05
C GLU A 113 40.99 10.03 -36.53
N LEU A 114 41.17 9.46 -37.71
CA LEU A 114 40.33 8.39 -38.25
C LEU A 114 40.45 7.12 -37.41
N GLU A 115 41.67 6.72 -37.05
CA GLU A 115 41.93 5.55 -36.21
C GLU A 115 41.34 5.73 -34.79
N ASN A 116 41.53 6.90 -34.18
CA ASN A 116 40.89 7.24 -32.89
C ASN A 116 39.35 7.19 -32.98
N THR A 117 38.77 7.71 -34.06
CA THR A 117 37.32 7.71 -34.25
C THR A 117 36.80 6.28 -34.46
N LYS A 118 37.56 5.41 -35.14
CA LYS A 118 37.23 3.99 -35.32
C LYS A 118 37.28 3.23 -34.00
N ASN A 119 38.32 3.45 -33.18
CA ASN A 119 38.42 2.86 -31.84
C ASN A 119 37.24 3.28 -30.96
N ARG A 120 36.88 4.57 -30.99
CA ARG A 120 35.69 5.06 -30.27
C ARG A 120 34.39 4.43 -30.75
N ILE A 121 34.25 4.10 -32.04
CA ILE A 121 33.09 3.37 -32.55
C ILE A 121 33.04 1.94 -31.98
N LEU A 122 34.18 1.27 -31.82
CA LEU A 122 34.25 -0.05 -31.21
C LEU A 122 33.78 0.00 -29.75
N GLU A 123 34.30 0.95 -28.96
CA GLU A 123 33.84 1.16 -27.57
C GLU A 123 32.33 1.40 -27.47
N VAL A 124 31.78 2.24 -28.36
CA VAL A 124 30.33 2.51 -28.38
C VAL A 124 29.52 1.29 -28.84
N ASN A 125 30.10 0.38 -29.64
CA ASN A 125 29.45 -0.88 -29.98
C ASN A 125 29.37 -1.80 -28.77
N ASP A 126 30.47 -1.93 -28.04
CA ASP A 126 30.53 -2.76 -26.84
C ASP A 126 29.53 -2.24 -25.78
N GLU A 127 29.48 -0.92 -25.56
CA GLU A 127 28.47 -0.27 -24.69
C GLU A 127 27.03 -0.56 -25.17
N LEU A 128 26.78 -0.50 -26.48
CA LEU A 128 25.45 -0.79 -27.04
C LEU A 128 25.05 -2.25 -26.83
N ASP A 129 25.99 -3.18 -26.90
CA ASP A 129 25.74 -4.62 -26.74
C ASP A 129 25.47 -4.96 -25.27
N GLU A 130 26.23 -4.39 -24.33
CA GLU A 130 25.97 -4.50 -22.89
C GLU A 130 24.58 -3.96 -22.52
N LEU A 131 24.23 -2.76 -23.00
CA LEU A 131 22.93 -2.15 -22.75
C LEU A 131 21.78 -2.97 -23.36
N ARG A 132 21.97 -3.58 -24.53
CA ARG A 132 20.97 -4.46 -25.16
C ARG A 132 20.78 -5.74 -24.35
N PHE A 133 21.87 -6.37 -23.93
CA PHE A 133 21.82 -7.56 -23.10
C PHE A 133 21.07 -7.29 -21.79
N ARG A 134 21.41 -6.19 -21.09
CA ARG A 134 20.71 -5.81 -19.85
C ARG A 134 19.23 -5.53 -20.10
N LEU A 135 18.87 -4.86 -21.18
CA LEU A 135 17.47 -4.60 -21.56
C LEU A 135 16.69 -5.89 -21.85
N GLU A 136 17.34 -6.94 -22.37
CA GLU A 136 16.72 -8.25 -22.62
C GLU A 136 16.46 -9.02 -21.32
N MET A 137 17.31 -8.86 -20.32
CA MET A 137 17.19 -9.52 -19.01
C MET A 137 16.12 -8.87 -18.10
N LEU A 138 16.00 -7.54 -18.15
CA LEU A 138 15.12 -6.77 -17.27
C LEU A 138 13.64 -7.21 -17.25
N PRO A 139 12.98 -7.49 -18.39
CA PRO A 139 11.58 -7.93 -18.39
C PRO A 139 11.33 -9.16 -17.51
N LYS A 140 12.27 -10.11 -17.50
CA LYS A 140 12.17 -11.30 -16.65
C LYS A 140 12.35 -10.96 -15.17
N GLU A 141 13.35 -10.14 -14.84
CA GLU A 141 13.58 -9.70 -13.46
C GLU A 141 12.41 -8.89 -12.89
N ILE A 142 11.84 -8.00 -13.70
CA ILE A 142 10.63 -7.23 -13.37
C ILE A 142 9.45 -8.18 -13.15
N HIS A 143 9.23 -9.13 -14.07
CA HIS A 143 8.15 -10.11 -13.95
C HIS A 143 8.28 -10.93 -12.66
N ASP A 144 9.46 -11.48 -12.38
CA ASP A 144 9.68 -12.36 -11.24
C ASP A 144 9.58 -11.58 -9.92
N THR A 145 10.12 -10.36 -9.87
CA THR A 145 10.00 -9.49 -8.67
C THR A 145 8.55 -9.03 -8.46
N ASN A 146 7.82 -8.69 -9.53
CA ASN A 146 6.40 -8.35 -9.45
C ASN A 146 5.54 -9.53 -9.00
N TYR A 147 5.91 -10.75 -9.41
CA TYR A 147 5.25 -11.98 -8.99
C TYR A 147 5.43 -12.25 -7.50
N GLU A 148 6.65 -12.13 -6.97
CA GLU A 148 6.89 -12.28 -5.54
C GLU A 148 6.17 -11.20 -4.72
N LEU A 149 6.16 -9.95 -5.20
CA LEU A 149 5.40 -8.87 -4.56
C LEU A 149 3.90 -9.16 -4.55
N LEU A 150 3.37 -9.76 -5.62
CA LEU A 150 1.98 -10.17 -5.69
C LEU A 150 1.65 -11.27 -4.67
N LYS A 151 2.52 -12.27 -4.50
CA LYS A 151 2.30 -13.32 -3.49
C LYS A 151 2.15 -12.71 -2.11
N GLU A 152 3.10 -11.85 -1.74
CA GLU A 152 3.10 -11.15 -0.45
C GLU A 152 1.85 -10.29 -0.29
N THR A 153 1.46 -9.56 -1.35
CA THR A 153 0.24 -8.75 -1.37
C THR A 153 -0.99 -9.62 -1.08
N ILE A 154 -1.11 -10.79 -1.70
CA ILE A 154 -2.25 -11.70 -1.50
C ILE A 154 -2.29 -12.23 -0.07
N VAL A 155 -1.15 -12.65 0.48
CA VAL A 155 -1.05 -13.11 1.88
C VAL A 155 -1.63 -12.07 2.83
N ILE A 156 -1.08 -10.85 2.76
CA ILE A 156 -1.46 -9.74 3.64
C ILE A 156 -2.95 -9.39 3.44
N SER A 157 -3.41 -9.33 2.18
CA SER A 157 -4.81 -9.01 1.87
C SER A 157 -5.79 -9.98 2.53
N TYR A 158 -5.53 -11.28 2.43
CA TYR A 158 -6.43 -12.28 3.01
C TYR A 158 -6.35 -12.32 4.54
N GLU A 159 -5.17 -12.04 5.10
CA GLU A 159 -5.01 -11.86 6.54
C GLU A 159 -5.87 -10.69 7.04
N ASP A 160 -5.72 -9.51 6.42
CA ASP A 160 -6.47 -8.30 6.76
C ASP A 160 -7.99 -8.53 6.61
N ILE A 161 -8.44 -9.17 5.53
CA ILE A 161 -9.85 -9.51 5.32
C ILE A 161 -10.36 -10.43 6.44
N THR A 162 -9.58 -11.44 6.81
CA THR A 162 -9.99 -12.42 7.81
C THR A 162 -10.07 -11.80 9.20
N GLN A 163 -9.04 -11.02 9.58
CA GLN A 163 -9.02 -10.30 10.84
C GLN A 163 -10.13 -9.23 10.90
N GLY A 164 -10.32 -8.49 9.81
CA GLY A 164 -11.39 -7.51 9.67
C GLY A 164 -12.77 -8.11 9.87
N LYS A 165 -13.08 -9.24 9.22
CA LYS A 165 -14.36 -9.95 9.41
C LYS A 165 -14.58 -10.40 10.86
N LYS A 166 -13.55 -10.93 11.52
CA LYS A 166 -13.64 -11.31 12.94
C LYS A 166 -13.92 -10.09 13.81
N LYS A 167 -13.25 -8.97 13.57
CA LYS A 167 -13.45 -7.73 14.32
C LYS A 167 -14.84 -7.15 14.11
N ILE A 168 -15.34 -7.14 12.88
CA ILE A 168 -16.71 -6.70 12.55
C ILE A 168 -17.72 -7.53 13.35
N ASN A 169 -17.64 -8.87 13.29
CA ASN A 169 -18.55 -9.74 14.02
C ASN A 169 -18.50 -9.53 15.54
N TYR A 170 -17.32 -9.24 16.10
CA TYR A 170 -17.18 -8.89 17.51
C TYR A 170 -17.86 -7.57 17.84
N LEU A 171 -17.61 -6.53 17.03
CA LEU A 171 -18.19 -5.21 17.22
C LEU A 171 -19.71 -5.24 17.10
N ASP A 172 -20.26 -6.00 16.15
CA ASP A 172 -21.71 -6.14 15.99
C ASP A 172 -22.37 -6.72 17.25
N LYS A 173 -21.75 -7.73 17.87
CA LYS A 173 -22.24 -8.32 19.13
C LYS A 173 -22.18 -7.33 20.29
N GLU A 174 -21.09 -6.58 20.41
CA GLU A 174 -20.94 -5.56 21.46
C GLU A 174 -21.93 -4.41 21.27
N ILE A 175 -22.13 -3.95 20.03
CA ILE A 175 -23.11 -2.91 19.70
C ILE A 175 -24.51 -3.37 20.10
N GLU A 176 -24.88 -4.61 19.79
CA GLU A 176 -26.19 -5.14 20.13
C GLU A 176 -26.39 -5.26 21.66
N ALA A 177 -25.38 -5.73 22.38
CA ALA A 177 -25.42 -5.80 23.84
C ALA A 177 -25.59 -4.41 24.48
N ILE A 178 -24.87 -3.40 23.98
CA ILE A 178 -24.98 -2.02 24.45
C ILE A 178 -26.36 -1.44 24.14
N ARG A 179 -26.91 -1.68 22.94
CA ARG A 179 -28.25 -1.22 22.56
C ARG A 179 -29.33 -1.78 23.47
N LYS A 180 -29.24 -3.07 23.79
CA LYS A 180 -30.16 -3.71 24.73
C LYS A 180 -30.06 -3.05 26.12
N SER A 181 -28.85 -2.91 26.63
CA SER A 181 -28.64 -2.28 27.94
C SER A 181 -29.14 -0.84 27.99
N LEU A 182 -28.92 -0.07 26.91
CA LEU A 182 -29.44 1.29 26.79
C LEU A 182 -30.98 1.32 26.82
N GLY A 183 -31.63 0.36 26.15
CA GLY A 183 -33.08 0.22 26.18
C GLY A 183 -33.62 -0.03 27.60
N GLU A 184 -33.01 -0.97 28.32
CA GLU A 184 -33.36 -1.28 29.71
C GLU A 184 -33.20 -0.04 30.63
N MET A 185 -32.10 0.70 30.49
CA MET A 185 -31.87 1.94 31.25
C MET A 185 -32.89 3.03 30.91
N TRP A 186 -33.30 3.11 29.64
CA TRP A 186 -34.29 4.10 29.20
C TRP A 186 -35.68 3.80 29.75
N GLU A 187 -36.07 2.52 29.78
CA GLU A 187 -37.31 2.06 30.38
C GLU A 187 -37.34 2.33 31.90
N GLU A 188 -36.25 2.03 32.60
CA GLU A 188 -36.13 2.33 34.03
C GLU A 188 -36.29 3.83 34.29
N LYS A 189 -35.56 4.67 33.54
CA LYS A 189 -35.66 6.12 33.64
C LYS A 189 -37.10 6.59 33.44
N PHE A 190 -37.75 6.16 32.36
CA PHE A 190 -39.12 6.55 32.04
C PHE A 190 -40.11 6.13 33.14
N SER A 191 -39.97 4.91 33.67
CA SER A 191 -40.79 4.39 34.77
C SER A 191 -40.64 5.24 36.04
N LYS A 192 -39.41 5.63 36.39
CA LYS A 192 -39.14 6.50 37.55
C LYS A 192 -39.71 7.90 37.34
N GLU A 193 -39.50 8.52 36.18
CA GLU A 193 -40.05 9.85 35.85
C GLU A 193 -41.58 9.84 35.93
N LYS A 194 -42.23 8.82 35.35
CA LYS A 194 -43.68 8.65 35.43
C LYS A 194 -44.15 8.52 36.88
N ARG A 195 -43.50 7.66 37.66
CA ARG A 195 -43.84 7.45 39.08
C ARG A 195 -43.68 8.72 39.91
N ILE A 196 -42.61 9.47 39.69
CA ILE A 196 -42.37 10.76 40.36
C ILE A 196 -43.52 11.73 40.04
N ASN A 197 -43.86 11.91 38.77
CA ASN A 197 -44.94 12.79 38.36
C ASN A 197 -46.30 12.38 38.94
N GLU A 198 -46.63 11.08 38.94
CA GLU A 198 -47.86 10.56 39.55
C GLU A 198 -47.92 10.84 41.06
N LEU A 199 -46.80 10.65 41.77
CA LEU A 199 -46.72 10.93 43.20
C LEU A 199 -46.90 12.42 43.49
N TYR A 200 -46.28 13.31 42.72
CA TYR A 200 -46.47 14.75 42.86
C TYR A 200 -47.93 15.16 42.64
N LEU A 201 -48.56 14.68 41.56
CA LEU A 201 -49.97 14.96 41.29
C LEU A 201 -50.87 14.49 42.45
N TYR A 202 -50.59 13.31 43.00
CA TYR A 202 -51.32 12.78 44.15
C TYR A 202 -51.09 13.62 45.42
N LEU A 203 -49.85 13.98 45.74
CA LEU A 203 -49.53 14.78 46.93
C LEU A 203 -50.15 16.18 46.85
N HIS A 204 -50.00 16.88 45.72
CA HIS A 204 -50.65 18.17 45.49
C HIS A 204 -52.17 18.09 45.59
N GLY A 205 -52.78 17.04 45.03
CA GLY A 205 -54.23 16.83 45.10
C GLY A 205 -54.75 16.48 46.49
N THR A 206 -53.94 15.86 47.35
CA THR A 206 -54.34 15.41 48.69
C THR A 206 -54.02 16.39 49.81
N LEU A 207 -52.83 16.99 49.79
CA LEU A 207 -52.35 17.92 50.82
C LEU A 207 -52.65 19.38 50.50
N GLY A 208 -52.95 19.68 49.23
CA GLY A 208 -53.07 21.05 48.74
C GLY A 208 -51.71 21.69 48.47
N HIS A 209 -51.75 22.83 47.77
CA HIS A 209 -50.54 23.47 47.23
C HIS A 209 -49.56 23.92 48.33
N GLU A 210 -50.07 24.59 49.37
CA GLU A 210 -49.23 25.19 50.41
C GLU A 210 -48.43 24.16 51.24
N GLU A 211 -49.05 23.03 51.61
CA GLU A 211 -48.36 22.00 52.40
C GLU A 211 -47.45 21.11 51.57
N THR A 212 -47.76 20.92 50.28
CA THR A 212 -46.83 20.24 49.37
C THR A 212 -45.56 21.09 49.18
N ASP A 213 -45.69 22.40 48.97
CA ASP A 213 -44.55 23.32 48.81
C ASP A 213 -43.68 23.41 50.09
N LYS A 214 -44.27 23.25 51.29
CA LYS A 214 -43.49 23.15 52.54
C LYS A 214 -42.72 21.83 52.63
N MET A 215 -43.29 20.71 52.18
CA MET A 215 -42.62 19.42 52.20
C MET A 215 -41.49 19.34 51.18
N ASP A 216 -41.70 19.88 49.98
CA ASP A 216 -40.67 19.91 48.93
C ASP A 216 -39.41 20.63 49.41
N ARG A 217 -39.55 21.83 50.00
CA ARG A 217 -38.43 22.60 50.59
C ARG A 217 -37.64 21.85 51.66
N ARG A 218 -38.20 20.77 52.24
CA ARG A 218 -37.58 20.03 53.33
C ARG A 218 -36.84 18.78 52.86
N PHE A 219 -37.28 18.15 51.77
CA PHE A 219 -36.84 16.81 51.39
C PHE A 219 -36.19 16.71 50.01
N LEU A 220 -36.28 17.76 49.20
CA LEU A 220 -35.77 17.83 47.83
C LEU A 220 -34.90 19.07 47.62
#